data_AF-A0A7R9LVQ9-F1
#
_entry.id   AF-A0A7R9LVQ9-F1
#
_cell.length_a   1.000
_cell.length_b   1.000
_cell.length_c   1.000
_cell.angle_alpha   90.00
_cell.angle_beta   90.00
_cell.angle_gamma   90.00
#
_symmetry.space_group_name_H-M   'P 1'
#
loop_
_entity.id
_entity.type
_entity.pdbx_description
1 polymer ?
#
loop_
_entity_poly.entity_id
_entity_poly.type
_entity_poly.pdbx_seq_one_letter_code
_entity_poly.pdbx_strand_id
1 'polypeptide(L)'
;MNDRFVKLCDFGLATVHNKRVHYRTTRKHTTDVGHPSYVPLEVMRGEKYGPKADVHNVGLIGGEIFEFDLFDCDSNKISPLPYPYSI
;
A
#
# COMPACT_ATOMS: atom_id res chain seq x y z
N MET A 1 31.38 -15.46 1.93
CA MET A 1 30.19 -14.94 1.23
C MET A 1 29.39 -14.21 2.29
N ASN A 2 29.22 -12.89 2.19
CA ASN A 2 28.43 -12.14 3.17
C ASN A 2 26.99 -12.09 2.68
N ASP A 3 26.12 -12.90 3.29
CA ASP A 3 24.71 -12.88 2.93
C ASP A 3 24.10 -11.56 3.41
N ARG A 4 23.67 -10.74 2.46
CA ARG A 4 23.00 -9.46 2.74
C ARG A 4 21.50 -9.69 2.74
N PHE A 5 20.92 -9.82 3.94
CA PHE A 5 19.49 -9.91 4.14
C PHE A 5 18.90 -8.57 4.56
N VAL A 6 17.88 -8.11 3.85
CA VAL A 6 17.05 -6.97 4.27
C VAL A 6 15.95 -7.51 5.18
N LYS A 7 15.73 -6.85 6.32
CA LYS A 7 14.69 -7.19 7.30
C LYS A 7 13.77 -5.99 7.48
N LEU A 8 12.46 -6.24 7.57
CA LEU A 8 11.49 -5.22 7.97
C LEU A 8 11.63 -4.96 9.47
N CYS A 9 11.63 -3.68 9.88
CA CYS A 9 11.98 -3.29 11.25
C CYS A 9 10.89 -2.55 12.00
N ASP A 10 10.16 -1.64 11.36
CA ASP A 10 9.14 -0.82 12.03
C ASP A 10 7.75 -1.47 11.93
N PHE A 11 7.20 -1.83 13.08
CA PHE A 11 5.86 -2.41 13.24
C PHE A 11 4.98 -1.58 14.20
N GLY A 12 5.36 -0.33 14.51
CA GLY A 12 4.60 0.52 15.45
C GLY A 12 3.17 0.82 15.01
N LEU A 13 2.90 0.72 13.70
CA LEU A 13 1.59 0.91 13.08
C LEU A 13 0.90 -0.41 12.67
N ALA A 14 1.53 -1.56 12.94
CA ALA A 14 0.99 -2.86 12.53
C ALA A 14 -0.29 -3.20 13.29
N THR A 15 -1.27 -3.78 12.60
CA THR A 15 -2.54 -4.22 13.19
C THR A 15 -2.90 -5.63 12.77
N VAL A 16 -3.54 -6.39 13.66
CA VAL A 16 -3.90 -7.78 13.39
C VAL A 16 -5.13 -7.84 12.49
N HIS A 17 -4.96 -8.39 11.29
CA HIS A 17 -6.07 -8.68 10.40
C HIS A 17 -6.88 -9.88 10.91
N ASN A 18 -8.04 -9.62 11.50
CA ASN A 18 -8.87 -10.67 12.09
C ASN A 18 -10.00 -11.09 11.14
N LYS A 19 -9.79 -12.20 10.39
CA LYS A 19 -10.71 -12.71 9.34
C LYS A 19 -12.12 -13.01 9.84
N ARG A 20 -12.29 -13.39 11.12
CA ARG A 20 -13.60 -13.69 11.74
C ARG A 20 -14.41 -12.43 12.08
N VAL A 21 -13.73 -11.29 12.12
CA VAL A 21 -14.23 -9.99 12.61
C VAL A 21 -14.63 -9.08 11.44
N HIS A 22 -14.28 -9.48 10.20
CA HIS A 22 -14.57 -8.73 8.97
C HIS A 22 -16.06 -8.62 8.62
N TYR A 23 -16.89 -9.60 9.05
CA TYR A 23 -18.34 -9.53 8.85
C TYR A 23 -19.08 -8.77 9.98
N ARG A 24 -18.45 -8.58 11.16
CA ARG A 24 -19.18 -8.11 12.35
C ARG A 24 -18.62 -6.89 13.06
N THR A 25 -17.48 -6.33 12.67
CA THR A 25 -17.05 -5.06 13.26
C THR A 25 -17.04 -3.92 12.29
N THR A 26 -17.81 -2.91 12.67
CA THR A 26 -17.66 -1.49 12.38
C THR A 26 -16.34 -0.89 12.87
N ARG A 27 -15.30 -1.69 13.20
CA ARG A 27 -13.98 -1.16 13.59
C ARG A 27 -13.39 -0.49 12.37
N LYS A 28 -13.60 0.82 12.29
CA LYS A 28 -12.90 1.71 11.38
C LYS A 28 -11.42 1.48 11.63
N HIS A 29 -10.69 1.14 10.58
CA HIS A 29 -9.24 1.25 10.65
C HIS A 29 -8.89 2.71 10.95
N THR A 30 -7.77 2.95 11.62
CA THR A 30 -7.28 4.32 11.80
C THR A 30 -6.99 4.90 10.43
N THR A 31 -7.64 6.01 10.08
CA THR A 31 -7.36 6.77 8.87
C THR A 31 -6.07 7.57 9.05
N ASP A 32 -5.41 7.97 7.95
CA ASP A 32 -4.19 8.80 7.99
C ASP A 32 -3.00 8.12 8.69
N VAL A 33 -2.81 6.82 8.43
CA VAL A 33 -1.70 6.02 8.97
C VAL A 33 -0.70 5.71 7.87
N GLY A 34 0.57 5.96 8.15
CA GLY A 34 1.69 5.71 7.24
C GLY A 34 2.40 6.99 6.81
N HIS A 35 3.48 6.85 6.04
CA HIS A 35 4.17 7.99 5.45
C HIS A 35 3.39 8.48 4.22
N PRO A 36 3.02 9.78 4.11
CA PRO A 36 2.11 10.29 3.08
C PRO A 36 2.44 9.86 1.64
N SER A 37 3.72 9.78 1.28
CA SER A 37 4.16 9.37 -0.06
C SER A 37 3.93 7.89 -0.39
N TYR A 38 3.63 7.05 0.61
CA TYR A 38 3.37 5.63 0.43
C TYR A 38 1.91 5.25 0.71
N VAL A 39 1.07 6.18 1.19
CA VAL A 39 -0.30 5.83 1.58
C VAL A 39 -1.17 5.53 0.34
N PRO A 40 -1.86 4.38 0.29
CA PRO A 40 -2.79 4.06 -0.79
C PRO A 40 -4.02 4.98 -0.81
N LEU A 41 -4.63 5.17 -2.00
CA LEU A 41 -5.79 6.05 -2.17
C LEU A 41 -6.98 5.65 -1.31
N GLU A 42 -7.26 4.36 -1.15
CA GLU A 42 -8.35 3.86 -0.31
C GLU A 42 -8.13 4.20 1.18
N VAL A 43 -6.87 4.24 1.62
CA VAL A 43 -6.51 4.64 3.00
C VAL A 43 -6.67 6.15 3.16
N MET A 44 -6.23 6.95 2.18
CA MET A 44 -6.40 8.41 2.18
C MET A 44 -7.88 8.82 2.19
N ARG A 45 -8.74 8.04 1.52
CA ARG A 45 -10.20 8.26 1.47
C ARG A 45 -10.93 7.76 2.72
N GLY A 46 -10.23 7.11 3.64
CA GLY A 46 -10.81 6.50 4.83
C GLY A 46 -11.73 5.31 4.53
N GLU A 47 -11.52 4.66 3.37
CA GLU A 47 -12.24 3.46 2.99
C GLU A 47 -11.74 2.24 3.79
N LYS A 48 -12.49 1.14 3.73
CA LYS A 48 -12.03 -0.11 4.34
C LYS A 48 -10.86 -0.66 3.53
N TYR A 49 -9.70 -0.71 4.15
CA TYR A 49 -8.51 -1.30 3.56
C TYR A 49 -8.14 -2.64 4.21
N GLY A 50 -7.19 -3.35 3.63
CA GLY A 50 -6.72 -4.64 4.12
C GLY A 50 -5.29 -4.91 3.67
N PRO A 51 -4.83 -6.17 3.64
CA PRO A 51 -3.45 -6.51 3.27
C PRO A 51 -3.01 -6.02 1.88
N LYS A 52 -3.95 -5.62 1.01
CA LYS A 52 -3.65 -5.01 -0.29
C LYS A 52 -3.06 -3.60 -0.19
N ALA A 53 -3.34 -2.88 0.90
CA ALA A 53 -2.70 -1.61 1.19
C ALA A 53 -1.18 -1.77 1.35
N ASP A 54 -0.72 -2.84 2.02
CA ASP A 54 0.72 -3.10 2.18
C ASP A 54 1.39 -3.43 0.83
N VAL A 55 0.66 -4.07 -0.09
CA VAL A 55 1.16 -4.40 -1.44
C VAL A 55 1.39 -3.14 -2.28
N HIS A 56 0.55 -2.11 -2.13
CA HIS A 56 0.76 -0.82 -2.78
C HIS A 56 2.11 -0.22 -2.36
N ASN A 57 2.40 -0.19 -1.07
CA ASN A 57 3.65 0.36 -0.52
C ASN A 57 4.88 -0.41 -1.03
N VAL A 58 4.77 -1.74 -1.13
CA VAL A 58 5.83 -2.58 -1.73
C VAL A 58 6.07 -2.24 -3.20
N GLY A 59 5.01 -1.95 -3.95
CA GLY A 59 5.12 -1.49 -5.34
C GLY A 59 5.93 -0.20 -5.46
N LEU A 60 5.65 0.79 -4.61
CA LEU A 60 6.36 2.07 -4.58
C LEU A 60 7.84 1.91 -4.19
N ILE A 61 8.13 1.14 -3.13
CA ILE A 61 9.49 0.82 -2.72
C ILE A 61 10.24 0.10 -3.86
N GLY A 62 9.56 -0.81 -4.56
CA GLY A 62 10.11 -1.48 -5.74
C GLY A 62 10.45 -0.48 -6.85
N GLY A 63 9.56 0.47 -7.14
CA GLY A 63 9.83 1.53 -8.10
C GLY A 63 11.02 2.40 -7.74
N GLU A 64 11.16 2.74 -6.46
CA GLU A 64 12.32 3.50 -5.96
C GLU A 64 13.62 2.71 -6.07
N ILE A 65 13.61 1.41 -5.74
CA ILE A 65 14.81 0.55 -5.81
C ILE A 65 15.27 0.34 -7.25
N PHE A 66 14.32 0.18 -8.17
CA PHE A 66 14.61 -0.16 -9.56
C PHE A 66 14.52 1.04 -10.51
N GLU A 67 14.33 2.26 -9.97
CA GLU A 67 14.14 3.50 -10.74
C GLU A 67 13.06 3.36 -11.82
N PHE A 68 11.93 2.72 -11.48
CA PHE A 68 10.78 2.70 -12.37
C PHE A 68 10.06 4.05 -12.30
N ASP A 69 9.75 4.61 -13.47
CA ASP A 69 8.78 5.71 -13.60
C ASP A 69 7.38 5.19 -13.30
N LEU A 70 7.08 4.98 -12.01
CA LEU A 70 5.77 4.54 -11.54
C LEU A 70 4.72 5.65 -11.60
N PHE A 71 5.15 6.90 -11.79
CA PHE A 71 4.29 8.05 -11.86
C PHE A 71 4.66 8.93 -13.05
N ASP A 72 3.85 8.88 -14.11
CA ASP A 72 3.75 10.00 -15.05
C ASP A 72 3.07 11.15 -14.30
N CYS A 73 3.86 12.10 -13.79
CA CYS A 73 3.33 13.32 -13.20
C CYS A 73 2.93 14.31 -14.30
N ASP A 74 2.09 13.88 -15.25
CA ASP A 74 1.40 14.81 -16.13
C ASP A 74 0.14 15.29 -15.40
N SER A 75 0.25 16.47 -14.79
CA SER A 75 -0.75 17.16 -13.94
C SER A 75 -2.16 17.34 -14.54
N ASN A 76 -2.45 16.78 -15.72
CA ASN A 76 -3.75 16.77 -16.37
C ASN A 76 -4.35 15.38 -16.66
N LYS A 77 -3.73 14.27 -16.23
CA LYS A 77 -4.33 12.93 -16.39
C LYS A 77 -4.07 12.04 -15.18
N ILE A 78 -4.96 12.10 -14.20
CA ILE A 78 -5.14 10.96 -13.28
C ILE A 78 -5.91 9.89 -14.06
N SER A 79 -5.21 9.14 -14.91
CA SER A 79 -5.72 7.85 -15.39
C SER A 79 -4.83 6.76 -14.80
N PRO A 80 -5.40 5.79 -14.05
CA PRO A 80 -4.61 4.63 -13.63
C PRO A 80 -4.07 3.94 -14.88
N LEU A 81 -2.81 3.50 -14.83
CA LEU A 81 -2.20 2.66 -15.86
C LEU A 81 -3.17 1.52 -16.20
N PRO A 82 -3.33 1.15 -17.49
CA PRO A 82 -4.25 0.09 -17.88
C PRO A 82 -3.80 -1.22 -17.24
N TYR A 83 -4.57 -1.71 -16.26
CA TYR A 83 -4.44 -3.06 -15.73
C TYR A 83 -4.55 -4.07 -16.88
N PRO A 84 -3.57 -4.95 -17.12
CA PRO A 84 -3.73 -6.03 -18.07
C PRO A 84 -4.13 -7.29 -17.31
N TYR A 85 -5.40 -7.46 -16.96
CA TYR A 85 -5.93 -8.79 -16.65
C TYR A 85 -7.36 -8.94 -17.17
N SER A 86 -7.44 -9.40 -18.42
CA SER A 86 -8.60 -10.06 -19.01
C SER A 86 -8.13 -11.35 -19.67
N ILE A 87 -8.15 -12.46 -18.93
CA ILE A 87 -8.44 -13.81 -19.47
C ILE A 87 -9.16 -14.60 -18.39
#